data_AF-A0A2G2XK34-F1
#
_entry.id   AF-A0A2G2XK34-F1
#
_cell.length_a   1.000
_cell.length_b   1.000
_cell.length_c   1.000
_cell.angle_alpha   90.00
_cell.angle_beta   90.00
_cell.angle_gamma   90.00
#
_symmetry.space_group_name_H-M   'P 1'
#
loop_
_entity.id
_entity.type
_entity.pdbx_description
1 polymer ?
#
loop_
_entity_poly.entity_id
_entity_poly.type
_entity_poly.pdbx_seq_one_letter_code
_entity_poly.pdbx_strand_id
1 'polypeptide(L)'
;MPLVFIRGSPLQMKGLYVMMHSTSYLERGVQPLDWLEWEAEILSIGSERRVDLRDKPAIEEIFRSNKFDAVIHFAGLKAVGESVEKPLMYYNNNLIGTITLLEVMSAHGCKRLVFSSSATVYGWPKEVPCTEEFPLSAANPYGRTKLFIEEICRDVQKADSEWKIILLRYFNPVGAHSSGLIGEDPRGIPNNLMPFVQQVAVGRRKELKVYGTDYATKDGTGVRDYIHVVDLADGHIAALQKLSDPSIGCEVYNLGTGKGTSVLEMVAAFEKASGKKIPMVMTGRRPGDAEIVYAATKKAERELKWKAKYGIEEMCRDQWNWAKKNPYGYEGTPDTSNGH
;
A
#
# COMPACT_ATOMS: atom_id res chain seq x y z
N MET A 1 -5.96 -5.89 -22.87
CA MET A 1 -7.26 -5.38 -22.41
C MET A 1 -7.60 -6.13 -21.13
N PRO A 2 -8.23 -5.56 -20.07
CA PRO A 2 -8.44 -4.14 -19.69
C PRO A 2 -8.25 -3.86 -18.16
N LEU A 3 -8.29 -2.56 -17.73
CA LEU A 3 -8.35 -2.01 -16.37
C LEU A 3 -8.33 -0.46 -16.28
N VAL A 4 -9.53 0.10 -16.36
CA VAL A 4 -10.09 1.29 -15.67
C VAL A 4 -11.30 0.76 -14.88
N PHE A 5 -11.84 1.44 -13.87
CA PHE A 5 -13.19 1.13 -13.34
C PHE A 5 -13.92 2.45 -13.03
N ILE A 6 -14.74 3.00 -13.94
CA ILE A 6 -16.19 2.83 -14.28
C ILE A 6 -17.17 3.60 -13.34
N ARG A 7 -18.03 4.47 -13.94
CA ARG A 7 -19.31 5.03 -13.41
C ARG A 7 -20.45 4.16 -13.92
N GLY A 8 -21.61 3.99 -13.30
CA GLY A 8 -22.24 4.57 -12.10
C GLY A 8 -23.76 4.60 -12.31
N SER A 9 -24.56 4.48 -11.25
CA SER A 9 -25.97 4.93 -11.22
C SER A 9 -26.02 6.43 -10.82
N PRO A 10 -27.17 7.14 -10.82
CA PRO A 10 -27.25 8.62 -10.76
C PRO A 10 -26.56 9.31 -9.55
N LEU A 11 -26.02 8.55 -8.60
CA LEU A 11 -25.44 9.01 -7.34
C LEU A 11 -23.93 8.71 -7.14
N GLN A 12 -23.16 8.16 -8.10
CA GLN A 12 -21.76 7.73 -7.86
C GLN A 12 -20.68 8.26 -8.84
N MET A 13 -19.47 8.54 -8.31
CA MET A 13 -18.26 9.14 -8.95
C MET A 13 -17.52 8.22 -9.95
N LYS A 14 -16.89 8.79 -10.99
CA LYS A 14 -15.87 8.18 -11.89
C LYS A 14 -14.48 8.31 -11.26
N GLY A 15 -13.77 7.20 -11.07
CA GLY A 15 -12.37 7.19 -10.58
C GLY A 15 -11.34 6.83 -11.66
N LEU A 16 -10.12 7.36 -11.54
CA LEU A 16 -8.89 6.82 -12.14
C LEU A 16 -8.05 6.17 -11.04
N TYR A 17 -7.60 4.93 -11.28
CA TYR A 17 -6.68 4.22 -10.38
C TYR A 17 -5.31 4.19 -11.02
N VAL A 18 -4.32 4.81 -10.38
CA VAL A 18 -2.94 4.79 -10.85
C VAL A 18 -2.16 3.79 -10.00
N MET A 19 -1.92 2.61 -10.55
CA MET A 19 -1.16 1.53 -9.90
C MET A 19 0.19 1.31 -10.59
N MET A 20 1.20 0.91 -9.81
CA MET A 20 2.49 0.47 -10.35
C MET A 20 2.46 -1.05 -10.52
N HIS A 21 2.70 -1.56 -11.74
CA HIS A 21 2.74 -3.00 -12.02
C HIS A 21 4.15 -3.47 -12.46
N SER A 22 4.55 -4.65 -11.99
CA SER A 22 5.55 -5.48 -12.68
C SER A 22 4.86 -6.30 -13.78
N THR A 23 5.60 -6.62 -14.84
CA THR A 23 5.12 -7.20 -16.12
C THR A 23 4.45 -8.58 -16.05
N SER A 24 4.38 -9.23 -14.89
CA SER A 24 3.96 -10.63 -14.72
C SER A 24 2.45 -10.90 -14.67
N TYR A 25 1.61 -9.87 -14.49
CA TYR A 25 0.16 -10.02 -14.30
C TYR A 25 -0.59 -10.46 -15.58
N LEU A 26 -0.01 -10.28 -16.76
CA LEU A 26 -0.74 -10.24 -18.03
C LEU A 26 -0.79 -11.57 -18.78
N GLU A 27 0.05 -12.55 -18.45
CA GLU A 27 0.25 -13.73 -19.31
C GLU A 27 -0.74 -14.89 -19.07
N ARG A 28 -1.56 -14.86 -18.01
CA ARG A 28 -2.43 -16.00 -17.66
C ARG A 28 -3.93 -15.80 -17.77
N GLY A 29 -4.40 -14.67 -18.34
CA GLY A 29 -5.84 -14.46 -18.52
C GLY A 29 -6.63 -14.44 -17.19
N VAL A 30 -5.96 -14.17 -16.07
CA VAL A 30 -6.62 -13.87 -14.80
C VAL A 30 -7.33 -12.55 -15.00
N GLN A 31 -8.65 -12.61 -15.21
CA GLN A 31 -9.43 -11.39 -15.22
C GLN A 31 -9.30 -10.73 -13.85
N PRO A 32 -9.27 -9.40 -13.76
CA PRO A 32 -9.30 -8.66 -12.50
C PRO A 32 -10.61 -8.84 -11.70
N LEU A 33 -11.34 -9.93 -11.91
CA LEU A 33 -12.73 -10.11 -11.49
C LEU A 33 -12.90 -10.98 -10.26
N ASP A 34 -11.85 -11.53 -9.66
CA ASP A 34 -11.99 -12.24 -8.39
C ASP A 34 -12.03 -11.32 -7.17
N TRP A 35 -12.10 -9.99 -7.36
CA TRP A 35 -12.26 -9.01 -6.29
C TRP A 35 -13.70 -8.92 -5.75
N LEU A 36 -14.70 -9.51 -6.44
CA LEU A 36 -16.11 -9.19 -6.18
C LEU A 36 -17.04 -10.39 -6.43
N GLU A 37 -17.10 -11.32 -5.48
CA GLU A 37 -18.32 -12.11 -5.24
C GLU A 37 -19.14 -11.46 -4.12
N TRP A 38 -19.63 -10.24 -4.35
CA TRP A 38 -20.74 -9.66 -3.57
C TRP A 38 -21.76 -9.12 -4.57
N GLU A 39 -22.98 -9.64 -4.45
CA GLU A 39 -24.09 -9.50 -5.38
C GLU A 39 -24.50 -8.04 -5.64
N ALA A 40 -24.75 -7.76 -6.94
CA ALA A 40 -25.44 -6.60 -7.51
C ALA A 40 -24.80 -5.21 -7.27
N GLU A 41 -23.89 -4.78 -8.18
CA GLU A 41 -23.79 -3.41 -8.75
C GLU A 41 -22.41 -3.01 -9.33
N ILE A 42 -21.43 -3.91 -9.49
CA ILE A 42 -20.19 -3.59 -10.24
C ILE A 42 -20.21 -4.27 -11.60
N LEU A 43 -20.95 -3.65 -12.53
CA LEU A 43 -21.02 -4.03 -13.94
C LEU A 43 -19.99 -3.19 -14.72
N SER A 44 -18.90 -3.86 -15.13
CA SER A 44 -17.86 -3.48 -16.11
C SER A 44 -16.57 -2.81 -15.62
N ILE A 45 -15.46 -3.25 -16.23
CA ILE A 45 -14.09 -2.70 -16.20
C ILE A 45 -13.88 -1.85 -17.47
N GLY A 46 -13.33 -0.64 -17.37
CA GLY A 46 -12.86 0.18 -18.50
C GLY A 46 -11.45 -0.24 -18.98
N SER A 47 -10.83 0.49 -19.93
CA SER A 47 -9.55 0.12 -20.59
C SER A 47 -8.27 0.21 -19.73
N GLU A 48 -7.36 -0.77 -19.79
CA GLU A 48 -6.02 -0.73 -19.14
C GLU A 48 -5.04 0.08 -19.98
N ARG A 49 -4.11 0.80 -19.35
CA ARG A 49 -2.99 1.44 -20.05
C ARG A 49 -1.70 1.31 -19.25
N ARG A 50 -0.63 0.91 -19.94
CA ARG A 50 0.73 0.88 -19.40
C ARG A 50 1.42 2.22 -19.70
N VAL A 51 1.49 3.09 -18.69
CA VAL A 51 2.06 4.44 -18.82
C VAL A 51 2.91 4.74 -17.58
N ASP A 52 3.97 5.52 -17.76
CA ASP A 52 4.78 6.06 -16.68
C ASP A 52 4.25 7.46 -16.31
N LEU A 53 4.07 7.75 -15.02
CA LEU A 53 3.60 9.05 -14.58
C LEU A 53 4.51 10.21 -14.98
N ARG A 54 5.79 9.93 -15.28
CA ARG A 54 6.75 10.94 -15.73
C ARG A 54 6.58 11.27 -17.22
N ASP A 55 5.78 10.50 -17.96
CA ASP A 55 5.41 10.79 -19.34
C ASP A 55 4.15 11.67 -19.37
N LYS A 56 4.34 12.97 -19.16
CA LYS A 56 3.24 13.94 -19.12
C LYS A 56 2.33 13.88 -20.36
N PRO A 57 2.85 13.88 -21.61
CA PRO A 57 2.00 13.75 -22.80
C PRO A 57 1.10 12.49 -22.79
N ALA A 58 1.63 11.36 -22.33
CA ALA A 58 0.83 10.13 -22.24
C ALA A 58 -0.27 10.22 -21.16
N ILE A 59 0.01 10.84 -20.01
CA ILE A 59 -1.01 11.08 -18.98
C ILE A 59 -2.06 12.07 -19.47
N GLU A 60 -1.66 13.16 -20.13
CA GLU A 60 -2.59 14.13 -20.74
C GLU A 60 -3.51 13.48 -21.77
N GLU A 61 -3.02 12.55 -22.59
CA GLU A 61 -3.84 11.82 -23.55
C GLU A 61 -4.95 11.01 -22.85
N ILE A 62 -4.64 10.40 -21.71
CA ILE A 62 -5.62 9.65 -20.91
C ILE A 62 -6.73 10.58 -20.39
N PHE A 63 -6.36 11.75 -19.89
CA PHE A 63 -7.31 12.76 -19.40
C PHE A 63 -8.05 13.52 -20.51
N ARG A 64 -7.49 13.63 -21.72
CA ARG A 64 -8.20 14.15 -22.91
C ARG A 64 -9.28 13.18 -23.36
N SER A 65 -8.97 11.89 -23.36
CA SER A 65 -9.89 10.84 -23.78
C SER A 65 -10.97 10.50 -22.73
N ASN A 66 -10.82 10.95 -21.48
CA ASN A 66 -11.71 10.56 -20.37
C ASN A 66 -11.92 11.68 -19.36
N LYS A 67 -13.16 11.83 -18.87
CA LYS A 67 -13.46 12.68 -17.72
C LYS A 67 -13.45 11.87 -16.43
N PHE A 68 -12.52 12.18 -15.53
CA PHE A 68 -12.42 11.59 -14.19
C PHE A 68 -12.99 12.55 -13.14
N ASP A 69 -13.68 12.00 -12.14
CA ASP A 69 -14.15 12.78 -10.98
C ASP A 69 -13.15 12.74 -9.83
N ALA A 70 -12.34 11.69 -9.72
CA ALA A 70 -11.30 11.53 -8.71
C ALA A 70 -10.15 10.62 -9.19
N VAL A 71 -9.00 10.71 -8.52
CA VAL A 71 -7.85 9.83 -8.72
C VAL A 71 -7.48 9.13 -7.41
N ILE A 72 -7.18 7.83 -7.46
CA ILE A 72 -6.44 7.13 -6.39
C ILE A 72 -5.01 6.88 -6.87
N HIS A 73 -4.03 7.42 -6.15
CA HIS A 73 -2.62 7.40 -6.55
C HIS A 73 -1.79 6.44 -5.69
N PHE A 74 -1.61 5.22 -6.20
CA PHE A 74 -0.75 4.19 -5.60
C PHE A 74 0.67 4.16 -6.20
N ALA A 75 0.86 4.72 -7.41
CA ALA A 75 2.09 4.55 -8.15
C ALA A 75 3.30 5.19 -7.44
N GLY A 76 4.34 4.40 -7.24
CA GLY A 76 5.53 4.84 -6.52
C GLY A 76 6.41 3.67 -6.13
N LEU A 77 7.73 3.89 -6.10
CA LEU A 77 8.67 2.96 -5.51
C LEU A 77 8.49 2.95 -4.00
N LYS A 78 8.59 1.77 -3.37
CA LYS A 78 8.21 1.55 -1.96
C LYS A 78 9.27 0.88 -1.08
N ALA A 79 10.38 0.39 -1.62
CA ALA A 79 11.34 -0.38 -0.84
C ALA A 79 12.28 0.55 -0.05
N VAL A 80 12.15 0.55 1.28
CA VAL A 80 12.95 1.41 2.18
C VAL A 80 14.46 1.19 1.98
N GLY A 81 14.91 -0.07 1.97
CA GLY A 81 16.33 -0.41 1.79
C GLY A 81 16.90 0.13 0.47
N GLU A 82 16.25 -0.18 -0.65
CA GLU A 82 16.67 0.31 -1.97
C GLU A 82 16.64 1.85 -2.04
N SER A 83 15.71 2.50 -1.36
CA SER A 83 15.64 3.97 -1.37
C SER A 83 16.88 4.64 -0.79
N VAL A 84 17.53 4.00 0.19
CA VAL A 84 18.78 4.50 0.79
C VAL A 84 19.93 4.35 -0.19
N GLU A 85 19.96 3.25 -0.95
CA GLU A 85 20.99 2.97 -1.97
C GLU A 85 20.80 3.81 -3.24
N LYS A 86 19.55 4.08 -3.64
CA LYS A 86 19.17 4.76 -4.89
C LYS A 86 18.24 5.96 -4.64
N PRO A 87 18.64 6.97 -3.84
CA PRO A 87 17.74 8.05 -3.43
C PRO A 87 17.19 8.86 -4.61
N LEU A 88 18.01 9.20 -5.60
CA LEU A 88 17.59 9.97 -6.77
C LEU A 88 16.52 9.26 -7.61
N MET A 89 16.57 7.92 -7.68
CA MET A 89 15.55 7.12 -8.36
C MET A 89 14.19 7.26 -7.66
N TYR A 90 14.17 7.26 -6.33
CA TYR A 90 12.96 7.43 -5.54
C TYR A 90 12.40 8.85 -5.64
N TYR A 91 13.24 9.88 -5.55
CA TYR A 91 12.79 11.26 -5.73
C TYR A 91 12.23 11.49 -7.14
N ASN A 92 12.93 11.02 -8.18
CA ASN A 92 12.45 11.15 -9.56
C ASN A 92 11.13 10.41 -9.77
N ASN A 93 11.03 9.15 -9.34
CA ASN A 93 9.81 8.37 -9.56
C ASN A 93 8.62 8.91 -8.74
N ASN A 94 8.83 9.14 -7.44
CA ASN A 94 7.73 9.44 -6.53
C ASN A 94 7.35 10.92 -6.58
N LEU A 95 8.30 11.85 -6.59
CA LEU A 95 7.99 13.29 -6.60
C LEU A 95 7.58 13.75 -8.01
N ILE A 96 8.45 13.56 -9.01
CA ILE A 96 8.19 14.09 -10.36
C ILE A 96 6.95 13.43 -10.98
N GLY A 97 6.78 12.12 -10.78
CA GLY A 97 5.56 11.42 -11.20
C GLY A 97 4.29 11.98 -10.54
N THR A 98 4.34 12.30 -9.24
CA THR A 98 3.18 12.88 -8.54
C THR A 98 2.92 14.32 -8.96
N ILE A 99 3.96 15.15 -9.12
CA ILE A 99 3.82 16.53 -9.61
C ILE A 99 3.19 16.52 -11.00
N THR A 100 3.68 15.67 -11.89
CA THR A 100 3.12 15.52 -13.25
C THR A 100 1.64 15.14 -13.20
N LEU A 101 1.27 14.18 -12.35
CA LEU A 101 -0.12 13.77 -12.16
C LEU A 101 -0.99 14.94 -11.67
N LEU A 102 -0.55 15.68 -10.66
CA LEU A 102 -1.27 16.84 -10.10
C LEU A 102 -1.46 17.96 -11.14
N GLU A 103 -0.43 18.24 -11.95
CA GLU A 103 -0.51 19.21 -13.05
C GLU A 103 -1.58 18.82 -14.08
N VAL A 104 -1.57 17.56 -14.55
CA VAL A 104 -2.55 17.09 -15.53
C VAL A 104 -3.97 17.05 -14.93
N MET A 105 -4.10 16.57 -13.69
CA MET A 105 -5.36 16.60 -12.95
C MET A 105 -5.95 18.02 -12.89
N SER A 106 -5.11 19.01 -12.53
CA SER A 106 -5.50 20.43 -12.47
C SER A 106 -5.95 20.95 -13.83
N ALA A 107 -5.15 20.72 -14.88
CA ALA A 107 -5.43 21.19 -16.25
C ALA A 107 -6.74 20.61 -16.82
N HIS A 108 -7.17 19.44 -16.34
CA HIS A 108 -8.39 18.77 -16.76
C HIS A 108 -9.56 18.89 -15.76
N GLY A 109 -9.42 19.72 -14.72
CA GLY A 109 -10.47 19.98 -13.73
C GLY A 109 -10.79 18.79 -12.81
N CYS A 110 -9.91 17.79 -12.71
CA CYS A 110 -10.05 16.66 -11.80
C CYS A 110 -9.35 16.95 -10.47
N LYS A 111 -10.02 17.65 -9.55
CA LYS A 111 -9.41 18.15 -8.30
C LYS A 111 -9.71 17.29 -7.06
N ARG A 112 -9.92 15.98 -7.24
CA ARG A 112 -10.17 15.05 -6.12
C ARG A 112 -9.13 13.93 -6.12
N LEU A 113 -8.42 13.77 -5.00
CA LEU A 113 -7.30 12.83 -4.88
C LEU A 113 -7.39 12.02 -3.58
N VAL A 114 -7.20 10.71 -3.69
CA VAL A 114 -6.82 9.84 -2.58
C VAL A 114 -5.35 9.43 -2.81
N PHE A 115 -4.47 9.82 -1.90
CA PHE A 115 -3.04 9.55 -2.01
C PHE A 115 -2.59 8.47 -1.04
N SER A 116 -1.80 7.52 -1.57
CA SER A 116 -1.10 6.51 -0.78
C SER A 116 0.09 7.10 -0.02
N SER A 117 -0.14 7.63 1.17
CA SER A 117 0.93 7.96 2.11
C SER A 117 1.34 6.73 2.94
N SER A 118 2.15 6.92 3.98
CA SER A 118 2.69 5.83 4.79
C SER A 118 3.03 6.29 6.19
N ALA A 119 2.91 5.40 7.18
CA ALA A 119 3.39 5.61 8.55
C ALA A 119 4.89 5.95 8.63
N THR A 120 5.67 5.74 7.56
CA THR A 120 7.08 6.20 7.51
C THR A 120 7.25 7.71 7.65
N VAL A 121 6.19 8.50 7.42
CA VAL A 121 6.20 9.96 7.64
C VAL A 121 6.20 10.34 9.13
N TYR A 122 6.03 9.37 10.03
CA TYR A 122 6.19 9.56 11.47
C TYR A 122 7.65 9.34 11.94
N GLY A 123 8.52 8.80 11.10
CA GLY A 123 9.92 8.54 11.43
C GLY A 123 10.07 7.59 12.61
N TRP A 124 10.70 8.06 13.70
CA TRP A 124 10.81 7.35 14.97
C TRP A 124 9.88 8.02 16.00
N PRO A 125 8.59 7.64 16.04
CA PRO A 125 7.65 8.26 16.97
C PRO A 125 8.10 8.00 18.42
N LYS A 126 8.06 9.04 19.24
CA LYS A 126 8.41 8.94 20.68
C LYS A 126 7.32 8.27 21.50
N GLU A 127 6.10 8.29 20.99
CA GLU A 127 4.90 7.77 21.64
C GLU A 127 4.06 7.01 20.60
N VAL A 128 3.38 5.98 21.07
CA VAL A 128 2.46 5.15 20.29
C VAL A 128 1.21 4.92 21.15
N PRO A 129 -0.01 4.85 20.57
CA PRO A 129 -0.31 4.87 19.13
C PRO A 129 -0.07 6.24 18.45
N CYS A 130 0.39 6.22 17.20
CA CYS A 130 0.60 7.43 16.40
C CYS A 130 -0.75 8.02 15.97
N THR A 131 -1.06 9.23 16.42
CA THR A 131 -2.18 10.03 15.89
C THR A 131 -1.78 10.77 14.61
N GLU A 132 -2.76 11.25 13.87
CA GLU A 132 -2.55 12.04 12.65
C GLU A 132 -1.80 13.36 12.92
N GLU A 133 -1.93 13.89 14.15
CA GLU A 133 -1.34 15.15 14.62
C GLU A 133 0.13 15.02 15.08
N PHE A 134 0.70 13.81 15.06
CA PHE A 134 2.10 13.64 15.43
C PHE A 134 3.02 14.49 14.54
N PRO A 135 4.10 15.07 15.11
CA PRO A 135 5.14 15.71 14.32
C PRO A 135 5.69 14.75 13.27
N LEU A 136 5.80 15.23 12.03
CA LEU A 136 6.24 14.42 10.91
C LEU A 136 7.75 14.48 10.76
N SER A 137 8.35 13.34 10.46
CA SER A 137 9.76 13.21 10.14
C SER A 137 9.98 11.96 9.28
N ALA A 138 11.04 11.93 8.48
CA ALA A 138 11.36 10.78 7.65
C ALA A 138 12.79 10.29 7.91
N ALA A 139 12.90 8.98 8.16
CA ALA A 139 14.15 8.28 8.46
C ALA A 139 14.94 7.85 7.21
N ASN A 140 14.30 7.85 6.03
CA ASN A 140 14.87 7.32 4.79
C ASN A 140 14.30 8.06 3.56
N PRO A 141 14.94 7.95 2.38
CA PRO A 141 14.48 8.64 1.17
C PRO A 141 13.05 8.29 0.75
N TYR A 142 12.62 7.02 0.83
CA TYR A 142 11.22 6.66 0.54
C TYR A 142 10.23 7.43 1.42
N GLY A 143 10.42 7.39 2.75
CA GLY A 143 9.56 8.12 3.68
C GLY A 143 9.60 9.63 3.44
N ARG A 144 10.77 10.17 3.05
CA ARG A 144 10.92 11.59 2.73
C ARG A 144 10.16 11.97 1.46
N THR A 145 10.10 11.10 0.45
CA THR A 145 9.24 11.34 -0.73
C THR A 145 7.76 11.40 -0.35
N LYS A 146 7.29 10.53 0.54
CA LYS A 146 5.89 10.56 1.00
C LYS A 146 5.58 11.84 1.78
N LEU A 147 6.48 12.26 2.68
CA LEU A 147 6.34 13.50 3.44
C LEU A 147 6.27 14.73 2.51
N PHE A 148 7.21 14.85 1.57
CA PHE A 148 7.19 15.96 0.61
C PHE A 148 5.94 15.97 -0.27
N ILE A 149 5.41 14.80 -0.65
CA ILE A 149 4.14 14.74 -1.40
C ILE A 149 2.96 15.21 -0.52
N GLU A 150 2.93 14.86 0.77
CA GLU A 150 1.90 15.39 1.67
C GLU A 150 1.98 16.93 1.76
N GLU A 151 3.18 17.50 1.87
CA GLU A 151 3.40 18.95 1.89
C GLU A 151 2.95 19.61 0.58
N ILE A 152 3.36 19.07 -0.57
CA ILE A 152 2.90 19.53 -1.89
C ILE A 152 1.36 19.51 -1.98
N CYS A 153 0.72 18.44 -1.51
CA CYS A 153 -0.74 18.34 -1.52
C CYS A 153 -1.40 19.42 -0.65
N ARG A 154 -0.81 19.72 0.52
CA ARG A 154 -1.30 20.80 1.40
C ARG A 154 -1.14 22.16 0.74
N ASP A 155 -0.01 22.43 0.09
CA ASP A 155 0.23 23.67 -0.64
C ASP A 155 -0.72 23.84 -1.83
N VAL A 156 -0.94 22.77 -2.61
CA VAL A 156 -1.91 22.75 -3.72
C VAL A 156 -3.32 23.08 -3.22
N GLN A 157 -3.78 22.44 -2.15
CA GLN A 157 -5.12 22.69 -1.62
C GLN A 157 -5.26 24.06 -0.97
N LYS A 158 -4.19 24.57 -0.34
CA LYS A 158 -4.18 25.92 0.22
C LYS A 158 -4.23 26.99 -0.87
N ALA A 159 -3.58 26.76 -2.00
CA ALA A 159 -3.59 27.66 -3.15
C ALA A 159 -4.91 27.64 -3.92
N ASP A 160 -5.61 26.49 -3.93
CA ASP A 160 -6.86 26.28 -4.64
C ASP A 160 -7.81 25.41 -3.81
N SER A 161 -8.80 26.06 -3.18
CA SER A 161 -9.74 25.42 -2.25
C SER A 161 -10.73 24.46 -2.93
N GLU A 162 -10.76 24.39 -4.26
CA GLU A 162 -11.55 23.38 -4.97
C GLU A 162 -10.93 21.98 -4.86
N TRP A 163 -9.64 21.88 -4.52
CA TRP A 163 -8.98 20.61 -4.29
C TRP A 163 -9.50 19.92 -3.03
N LYS A 164 -9.85 18.65 -3.21
CA LYS A 164 -10.19 17.73 -2.12
C LYS A 164 -9.19 16.59 -2.13
N ILE A 165 -8.40 16.49 -1.08
CA ILE A 165 -7.29 15.55 -1.00
C ILE A 165 -7.41 14.77 0.31
N ILE A 166 -7.36 13.45 0.21
CA ILE A 166 -7.25 12.56 1.35
C ILE A 166 -5.91 11.84 1.29
N LEU A 167 -5.09 12.05 2.32
CA LEU A 167 -3.81 11.43 2.53
C LEU A 167 -4.01 10.21 3.44
N LEU A 168 -3.89 9.01 2.89
CA LEU A 168 -4.04 7.78 3.67
C LEU A 168 -2.67 7.28 4.10
N ARG A 169 -2.36 7.38 5.40
CA ARG A 169 -1.12 6.86 5.98
C ARG A 169 -1.30 5.39 6.32
N TYR A 170 -0.86 4.52 5.42
CA TYR A 170 -0.91 3.09 5.66
C TYR A 170 0.16 2.68 6.67
N PHE A 171 -0.20 1.74 7.54
CA PHE A 171 0.79 1.06 8.37
C PHE A 171 1.42 -0.09 7.57
N ASN A 172 1.31 -1.36 7.98
CA ASN A 172 1.97 -2.48 7.31
C ASN A 172 0.95 -3.41 6.64
N PRO A 173 0.62 -3.21 5.35
CA PRO A 173 -0.36 -4.05 4.66
C PRO A 173 0.19 -5.47 4.47
N VAL A 174 -0.64 -6.46 4.79
CA VAL A 174 -0.34 -7.90 4.67
C VAL A 174 -1.63 -8.65 4.32
N GLY A 175 -1.54 -9.95 4.08
CA GLY A 175 -2.67 -10.77 3.67
C GLY A 175 -2.82 -10.79 2.15
N ALA A 176 -3.91 -11.40 1.70
CA ALA A 176 -4.24 -11.52 0.29
C ALA A 176 -5.78 -11.52 0.14
N HIS A 177 -6.28 -11.54 -1.09
CA HIS A 177 -7.71 -11.79 -1.27
C HIS A 177 -8.03 -13.23 -0.81
N SER A 178 -9.17 -13.44 -0.15
CA SER A 178 -9.56 -14.74 0.42
C SER A 178 -9.67 -15.86 -0.64
N SER A 179 -9.91 -15.51 -1.90
CA SER A 179 -9.82 -16.43 -3.05
C SER A 179 -8.46 -17.12 -3.17
N GLY A 180 -7.37 -16.47 -2.76
CA GLY A 180 -6.00 -16.88 -3.02
C GLY A 180 -5.56 -16.74 -4.49
N LEU A 181 -6.30 -16.00 -5.32
CA LEU A 181 -5.98 -15.76 -6.74
C LEU A 181 -5.14 -14.51 -6.97
N ILE A 182 -5.10 -13.63 -5.98
CA ILE A 182 -4.33 -12.38 -6.00
C ILE A 182 -3.76 -12.08 -4.62
N GLY A 183 -2.50 -11.64 -4.60
CA GLY A 183 -1.74 -11.30 -3.39
C GLY A 183 -0.43 -10.61 -3.75
N GLU A 184 0.42 -10.38 -2.74
CA GLU A 184 1.72 -9.74 -2.95
C GLU A 184 2.72 -10.70 -3.62
N ASP A 185 3.26 -10.27 -4.77
CA ASP A 185 4.27 -10.97 -5.56
C ASP A 185 5.51 -10.08 -5.80
N PRO A 186 6.42 -9.98 -4.82
CA PRO A 186 7.64 -9.19 -5.00
C PRO A 186 8.60 -9.91 -5.94
N ARG A 187 9.14 -9.18 -6.92
CA ARG A 187 10.27 -9.65 -7.75
C ARG A 187 11.55 -9.70 -6.93
N GLY A 188 12.38 -10.73 -7.12
CA GLY A 188 13.66 -10.88 -6.43
C GLY A 188 13.53 -11.14 -4.92
N ILE A 189 14.45 -10.57 -4.13
CA ILE A 189 14.48 -10.70 -2.67
C ILE A 189 13.49 -9.73 -2.03
N PRO A 190 12.46 -10.20 -1.31
CA PRO A 190 11.53 -9.31 -0.65
C PRO A 190 12.20 -8.46 0.43
N ASN A 191 11.82 -7.19 0.51
CA ASN A 191 12.27 -6.28 1.57
C ASN A 191 11.35 -6.28 2.81
N ASN A 192 10.12 -6.76 2.65
CA ASN A 192 9.07 -6.78 3.68
C ASN A 192 8.98 -8.16 4.35
N LEU A 193 8.55 -8.20 5.61
CA LEU A 193 8.49 -9.42 6.42
C LEU A 193 7.62 -10.52 5.78
N MET A 194 6.33 -10.24 5.51
CA MET A 194 5.37 -11.29 5.14
C MET A 194 5.67 -11.96 3.80
N PRO A 195 6.05 -11.24 2.73
CA PRO A 195 6.45 -11.90 1.50
C PRO A 195 7.76 -12.68 1.63
N PHE A 196 8.63 -12.35 2.59
CA PHE A 196 9.80 -13.16 2.89
C PHE A 196 9.40 -14.45 3.63
N VAL A 197 8.57 -14.33 4.68
CA VAL A 197 8.03 -15.46 5.45
C VAL A 197 7.31 -16.46 4.53
N GLN A 198 6.45 -15.98 3.63
CA GLN A 198 5.75 -16.88 2.70
C GLN A 198 6.73 -17.59 1.76
N GLN A 199 7.80 -16.92 1.31
CA GLN A 199 8.81 -17.53 0.43
C GLN A 199 9.62 -18.61 1.17
N VAL A 200 9.87 -18.46 2.46
CA VAL A 200 10.44 -19.53 3.30
C VAL A 200 9.46 -20.70 3.40
N ALA A 201 8.19 -20.42 3.67
CA ALA A 201 7.15 -21.45 3.85
C ALA A 201 6.91 -22.33 2.62
N VAL A 202 7.02 -21.75 1.41
CA VAL A 202 6.92 -22.48 0.14
C VAL A 202 8.26 -23.03 -0.35
N GLY A 203 9.34 -22.90 0.44
CA GLY A 203 10.65 -23.49 0.16
C GLY A 203 11.52 -22.71 -0.83
N ARG A 204 11.15 -21.47 -1.21
CA ARG A 204 11.98 -20.59 -2.07
C ARG A 204 13.21 -20.03 -1.33
N ARG A 205 13.16 -19.99 0.00
CA ARG A 205 14.24 -19.49 0.86
C ARG A 205 14.46 -20.45 2.02
N LYS A 206 15.72 -20.55 2.45
CA LYS A 206 16.12 -21.47 3.53
C LYS A 206 15.61 -21.01 4.89
N GLU A 207 15.70 -19.72 5.18
CA GLU A 207 15.46 -19.15 6.50
C GLU A 207 15.10 -17.67 6.42
N LEU A 208 14.38 -17.16 7.41
CA LEU A 208 14.10 -15.74 7.65
C LEU A 208 15.21 -15.12 8.49
N LYS A 209 15.72 -13.95 8.08
CA LYS A 209 16.56 -13.11 8.94
C LYS A 209 15.69 -12.19 9.79
N VAL A 210 15.79 -12.29 11.10
CA VAL A 210 15.13 -11.39 12.06
C VAL A 210 16.11 -10.28 12.44
N TYR A 211 15.76 -9.04 12.14
CA TYR A 211 16.62 -7.88 12.34
C TYR A 211 16.37 -7.21 13.70
N GLY A 212 17.33 -7.38 14.62
CA GLY A 212 17.25 -6.84 15.98
C GLY A 212 16.42 -7.71 16.92
N THR A 213 17.00 -8.04 18.07
CA THR A 213 16.38 -8.84 19.15
C THR A 213 16.60 -8.20 20.53
N ASP A 214 16.97 -6.94 20.55
CA ASP A 214 17.39 -6.16 21.73
C ASP A 214 16.63 -4.83 21.82
N TYR A 215 15.53 -4.68 21.08
CA TYR A 215 14.61 -3.55 21.25
C TYR A 215 13.91 -3.61 22.61
N ALA A 216 13.48 -2.47 23.16
CA ALA A 216 12.65 -2.40 24.38
C ALA A 216 11.18 -2.77 24.09
N THR A 217 10.98 -3.90 23.40
CA THR A 217 9.69 -4.53 23.13
C THR A 217 9.57 -5.83 23.93
N LYS A 218 8.36 -6.39 24.00
CA LYS A 218 8.07 -7.58 24.81
C LYS A 218 8.99 -8.78 24.52
N ASP A 219 9.40 -8.96 23.26
CA ASP A 219 10.24 -10.08 22.82
C ASP A 219 11.56 -9.63 22.16
N GLY A 220 11.92 -8.35 22.30
CA GLY A 220 13.13 -7.77 21.73
C GLY A 220 13.08 -7.50 20.23
N THR A 221 12.03 -7.91 19.51
CA THR A 221 11.90 -7.69 18.05
C THR A 221 11.02 -6.49 17.73
N GLY A 222 11.17 -5.94 16.52
CA GLY A 222 10.40 -4.77 16.09
C GLY A 222 8.89 -5.01 16.09
N VAL A 223 8.12 -4.01 16.54
CA VAL A 223 6.65 -4.07 16.62
C VAL A 223 6.04 -3.16 15.55
N ARG A 224 5.08 -3.68 14.79
CA ARG A 224 4.38 -2.98 13.71
C ARG A 224 2.87 -3.19 13.80
N ASP A 225 2.11 -2.28 13.23
CA ASP A 225 0.67 -2.45 13.00
C ASP A 225 0.44 -3.08 11.63
N TYR A 226 0.20 -4.39 11.63
CA TYR A 226 -0.15 -5.11 10.42
C TYR A 226 -1.65 -4.99 10.15
N ILE A 227 -2.00 -4.63 8.92
CA ILE A 227 -3.38 -4.44 8.46
C ILE A 227 -3.66 -5.33 7.26
N HIS A 228 -4.84 -5.94 7.21
CA HIS A 228 -5.23 -6.78 6.09
C HIS A 228 -5.41 -5.94 4.81
N VAL A 229 -4.86 -6.39 3.69
CA VAL A 229 -4.89 -5.63 2.43
C VAL A 229 -6.31 -5.37 1.92
N VAL A 230 -7.27 -6.27 2.21
CA VAL A 230 -8.69 -6.06 1.89
C VAL A 230 -9.32 -4.98 2.79
N ASP A 231 -9.01 -4.94 4.09
CA ASP A 231 -9.45 -3.81 4.95
C ASP A 231 -8.89 -2.49 4.42
N LEU A 232 -7.62 -2.51 4.00
CA LEU A 232 -6.99 -1.34 3.43
C LEU A 232 -7.67 -0.90 2.12
N ALA A 233 -8.05 -1.83 1.26
CA ALA A 233 -8.83 -1.56 0.06
C ALA A 233 -10.21 -0.95 0.39
N ASP A 234 -10.94 -1.50 1.37
CA ASP A 234 -12.18 -0.92 1.89
C ASP A 234 -11.99 0.54 2.35
N GLY A 235 -10.83 0.84 2.95
CA GLY A 235 -10.47 2.19 3.40
C GLY A 235 -10.34 3.21 2.26
N HIS A 236 -9.97 2.77 1.06
CA HIS A 236 -9.94 3.62 -0.13
C HIS A 236 -11.34 3.97 -0.61
N ILE A 237 -12.27 3.03 -0.54
CA ILE A 237 -13.67 3.27 -0.89
C ILE A 237 -14.29 4.26 0.08
N ALA A 238 -14.04 4.10 1.38
CA ALA A 238 -14.47 5.06 2.39
C ALA A 238 -13.86 6.46 2.16
N ALA A 239 -12.58 6.55 1.78
CA ALA A 239 -11.95 7.82 1.43
C ALA A 239 -12.57 8.46 0.17
N LEU A 240 -12.82 7.69 -0.89
CA LEU A 240 -13.49 8.18 -2.09
C LEU A 240 -14.89 8.73 -1.78
N GLN A 241 -15.66 8.04 -0.94
CA GLN A 241 -16.95 8.53 -0.47
C GLN A 241 -16.78 9.82 0.33
N LYS A 242 -15.78 9.90 1.21
CA LYS A 242 -15.52 11.10 2.02
C LYS A 242 -15.19 12.33 1.16
N LEU A 243 -14.58 12.18 -0.02
CA LEU A 243 -14.31 13.30 -0.94
C LEU A 243 -15.59 14.03 -1.42
N SER A 244 -16.79 13.45 -1.30
CA SER A 244 -18.02 14.19 -1.60
C SER A 244 -18.37 15.23 -0.54
N ASP A 245 -17.86 15.09 0.69
CA ASP A 245 -18.11 16.02 1.79
C ASP A 245 -17.55 17.43 1.46
N PRO A 246 -18.37 18.50 1.50
CA PRO A 246 -17.91 19.86 1.19
C PRO A 246 -16.89 20.41 2.18
N SER A 247 -16.78 19.84 3.38
CA SER A 247 -15.79 20.28 4.39
C SER A 247 -14.37 19.76 4.13
N ILE A 248 -14.20 18.80 3.20
CA ILE A 248 -12.89 18.22 2.92
C ILE A 248 -12.03 19.20 2.12
N GLY A 249 -10.92 19.63 2.73
CA GLY A 249 -9.78 20.24 2.07
C GLY A 249 -8.68 19.18 1.83
N CYS A 250 -7.56 19.29 2.55
CA CYS A 250 -6.47 18.30 2.55
C CYS A 250 -6.40 17.58 3.90
N GLU A 251 -7.11 16.46 4.00
CA GLU A 251 -7.26 15.69 5.22
C GLU A 251 -6.37 14.44 5.25
N VAL A 252 -5.98 14.04 6.45
CA VAL A 252 -5.16 12.86 6.69
C VAL A 252 -5.87 11.85 7.58
N TYR A 253 -5.70 10.57 7.27
CA TYR A 253 -6.22 9.45 8.06
C TYR A 253 -5.19 8.33 8.16
N ASN A 254 -5.02 7.78 9.36
CA ASN A 254 -4.30 6.54 9.57
C ASN A 254 -5.16 5.34 9.19
N LEU A 255 -4.62 4.46 8.35
CA LEU A 255 -5.21 3.15 8.06
C LEU A 255 -4.33 2.06 8.67
N GLY A 256 -4.73 1.62 9.86
CA GLY A 256 -4.13 0.55 10.65
C GLY A 256 -5.19 -0.11 11.53
N THR A 257 -4.78 -1.11 12.31
CA THR A 257 -5.65 -1.83 13.26
C THR A 257 -5.62 -1.22 14.66
N GLY A 258 -4.60 -0.42 14.94
CA GLY A 258 -4.30 0.09 16.27
C GLY A 258 -3.65 -0.93 17.21
N LYS A 259 -3.26 -2.10 16.68
CA LYS A 259 -2.61 -3.16 17.42
C LYS A 259 -1.18 -3.38 16.92
N GLY A 260 -0.21 -3.11 17.80
CA GLY A 260 1.17 -3.52 17.57
C GLY A 260 1.33 -5.05 17.67
N THR A 261 2.05 -5.63 16.72
CA THR A 261 2.43 -7.05 16.67
C THR A 261 3.92 -7.15 16.39
N SER A 262 4.63 -7.97 17.14
CA SER A 262 6.08 -8.19 16.96
C SER A 262 6.39 -9.05 15.73
N VAL A 263 7.68 -9.12 15.34
CA VAL A 263 8.12 -10.05 14.28
C VAL A 263 7.84 -11.50 14.67
N LEU A 264 8.15 -11.89 15.91
CA LEU A 264 7.98 -13.28 16.35
C LEU A 264 6.50 -13.66 16.52
N GLU A 265 5.65 -12.74 16.98
CA GLU A 265 4.20 -12.94 17.03
C GLU A 265 3.63 -13.20 15.63
N MET A 266 4.07 -12.43 14.63
CA MET A 266 3.66 -12.61 13.23
C MET A 266 4.15 -13.94 12.65
N VAL A 267 5.42 -14.31 12.87
CA VAL A 267 5.95 -15.60 12.41
C VAL A 267 5.18 -16.76 13.05
N ALA A 268 4.91 -16.71 14.36
CA ALA A 268 4.16 -17.75 15.05
C ALA A 268 2.73 -17.90 14.51
N ALA A 269 2.05 -16.78 14.24
CA ALA A 269 0.73 -16.79 13.61
C ALA A 269 0.76 -17.39 12.19
N PHE A 270 1.81 -17.09 11.41
CA PHE A 270 1.97 -17.66 10.09
C PHE A 270 2.31 -19.16 10.12
N GLU A 271 3.14 -19.62 11.06
CA GLU A 271 3.38 -21.05 11.29
C GLU A 271 2.06 -21.78 11.61
N LYS A 272 1.22 -21.20 12.49
CA LYS A 272 -0.09 -21.75 12.82
C LYS A 272 -1.00 -21.85 11.59
N ALA A 273 -1.07 -20.81 10.78
CA ALA A 273 -1.92 -20.78 9.58
C ALA A 273 -1.44 -21.72 8.46
N SER A 274 -0.12 -21.83 8.28
CA SER A 274 0.48 -22.62 7.20
C SER A 274 0.69 -24.09 7.54
N GLY A 275 0.80 -24.41 8.83
CA GLY A 275 1.28 -25.71 9.30
C GLY A 275 2.75 -25.97 8.94
N LYS A 276 3.51 -24.93 8.54
CA LYS A 276 4.92 -25.00 8.17
C LYS A 276 5.77 -24.36 9.26
N LYS A 277 6.96 -24.91 9.47
CA LYS A 277 7.99 -24.25 10.27
C LYS A 277 8.72 -23.21 9.44
N ILE A 278 9.00 -22.07 10.04
CA ILE A 278 9.78 -20.97 9.45
C ILE A 278 11.14 -20.93 10.17
N PRO A 279 12.20 -21.52 9.61
CA PRO A 279 13.53 -21.38 10.15
C PRO A 279 13.92 -19.90 10.23
N MET A 280 14.51 -19.49 11.35
CA MET A 280 14.89 -18.10 11.61
C MET A 280 16.35 -18.01 12.05
N VAL A 281 17.02 -16.94 11.62
CA VAL A 281 18.32 -16.52 12.13
C VAL A 281 18.19 -15.11 12.69
N MET A 282 18.61 -14.95 13.94
CA MET A 282 18.64 -13.65 14.61
C MET A 282 19.87 -12.87 14.17
N THR A 283 19.68 -11.61 13.80
CA THR A 283 20.75 -10.74 13.27
C THR A 283 20.70 -9.36 13.93
N GLY A 284 21.73 -8.54 13.68
CA GLY A 284 21.76 -7.15 14.15
C GLY A 284 20.59 -6.30 13.61
N ARG A 285 20.36 -5.15 14.25
CA ARG A 285 19.34 -4.19 13.82
C ARG A 285 19.62 -3.73 12.38
N ARG A 286 18.56 -3.56 11.59
CA ARG A 286 18.65 -2.96 10.26
C ARG A 286 18.64 -1.44 10.40
N PRO A 287 19.59 -0.70 9.82
CA PRO A 287 19.60 0.76 9.86
C PRO A 287 18.27 1.35 9.36
N GLY A 288 17.74 2.33 10.07
CA GLY A 288 16.47 2.98 9.69
C GLY A 288 15.21 2.34 10.29
N ASP A 289 15.28 1.15 10.90
CA ASP A 289 14.10 0.53 11.50
C ASP A 289 13.71 1.24 12.80
N ALA A 290 12.43 1.59 12.89
CA ALA A 290 11.82 2.03 14.12
C ALA A 290 11.55 0.85 15.05
N GLU A 291 11.55 1.12 16.36
CA GLU A 291 11.34 0.09 17.36
C GLU A 291 9.87 -0.37 17.40
N ILE A 292 8.97 0.57 17.69
CA ILE A 292 7.53 0.36 17.78
C ILE A 292 6.83 1.41 16.94
N VAL A 293 5.92 1.00 16.06
CA VAL A 293 5.05 1.92 15.29
C VAL A 293 3.68 1.27 15.10
N TYR A 294 2.62 1.86 15.67
CA TYR A 294 1.23 1.43 15.43
C TYR A 294 0.23 2.59 15.49
N ALA A 295 -0.93 2.41 14.85
CA ALA A 295 -1.86 3.50 14.55
C ALA A 295 -2.74 3.90 15.75
N ALA A 296 -3.12 5.17 15.83
CA ALA A 296 -4.39 5.53 16.44
C ALA A 296 -5.46 5.51 15.35
N THR A 297 -6.56 4.79 15.56
CA THR A 297 -7.59 4.55 14.53
C THR A 297 -8.85 5.40 14.69
N LYS A 298 -8.98 6.13 15.80
CA LYS A 298 -10.21 6.84 16.18
C LYS A 298 -10.69 7.85 15.14
N LYS A 299 -9.78 8.55 14.44
CA LYS A 299 -10.16 9.53 13.41
C LYS A 299 -10.83 8.85 12.22
N ALA A 300 -10.23 7.79 11.69
CA ALA A 300 -10.81 7.00 10.59
C ALA A 300 -12.15 6.36 10.98
N GLU A 301 -12.25 5.78 12.19
CA GLU A 301 -13.51 5.20 12.70
C GLU A 301 -14.63 6.25 12.77
N ARG A 302 -14.32 7.46 13.26
CA ARG A 302 -15.31 8.53 13.43
C ARG A 302 -15.73 9.17 12.10
N GLU A 303 -14.76 9.48 11.24
CA GLU A 303 -14.97 10.38 10.09
C GLU A 303 -15.11 9.65 8.76
N LEU A 304 -14.37 8.54 8.56
CA LEU A 304 -14.52 7.68 7.39
C LEU A 304 -15.56 6.59 7.60
N LYS A 305 -16.03 6.39 8.85
CA LYS A 305 -16.88 5.25 9.24
C LYS A 305 -16.24 3.91 8.89
N TRP A 306 -14.91 3.87 8.92
CA TRP A 306 -14.11 2.73 8.53
C TRP A 306 -13.28 2.21 9.71
N LYS A 307 -13.19 0.89 9.82
CA LYS A 307 -12.37 0.19 10.80
C LYS A 307 -11.88 -1.12 10.18
N ALA A 308 -10.62 -1.49 10.45
CA ALA A 308 -10.12 -2.81 10.10
C ALA A 308 -10.93 -3.91 10.81
N LYS A 309 -11.31 -4.95 10.07
CA LYS A 309 -12.16 -6.06 10.52
C LYS A 309 -11.36 -7.33 10.75
N TYR A 310 -10.27 -7.51 10.01
CA TYR A 310 -9.48 -8.73 10.00
C TYR A 310 -8.31 -8.63 10.98
N GLY A 311 -8.09 -9.69 11.75
CA GLY A 311 -6.98 -9.83 12.67
C GLY A 311 -5.79 -10.57 12.06
N ILE A 312 -4.78 -10.81 12.89
CA ILE A 312 -3.54 -11.50 12.51
C ILE A 312 -3.80 -12.91 11.96
N GLU A 313 -4.86 -13.58 12.44
CA GLU A 313 -5.19 -14.94 12.00
C GLU A 313 -5.68 -14.95 10.55
N GLU A 314 -6.59 -14.04 10.18
CA GLU A 314 -7.08 -13.91 8.81
C GLU A 314 -5.99 -13.43 7.85
N MET A 315 -5.17 -12.46 8.29
CA MET A 315 -4.00 -12.01 7.53
C MET A 315 -3.07 -13.18 7.16
N CYS A 316 -2.72 -14.02 8.14
CA CYS A 316 -1.84 -15.16 7.91
C CYS A 316 -2.51 -16.25 7.06
N ARG A 317 -3.80 -16.55 7.32
CA ARG A 317 -4.58 -17.53 6.55
C ARG A 317 -4.64 -17.16 5.08
N ASP A 318 -5.01 -15.93 4.77
CA ASP A 318 -5.24 -15.49 3.39
C ASP A 318 -3.91 -15.32 2.64
N GLN A 319 -2.87 -14.81 3.31
CA GLN A 319 -1.50 -14.79 2.77
C GLN A 319 -1.02 -16.21 2.44
N TRP A 320 -1.21 -17.18 3.33
CA TRP A 320 -0.84 -18.57 3.07
C TRP A 320 -1.64 -19.18 1.93
N ASN A 321 -2.95 -18.90 1.85
CA ASN A 321 -3.79 -19.39 0.75
C ASN A 321 -3.26 -18.92 -0.62
N TRP A 322 -2.89 -17.64 -0.73
CA TRP A 322 -2.22 -17.09 -1.91
C TRP A 322 -0.88 -17.79 -2.18
N ALA A 323 0.02 -17.84 -1.20
CA ALA A 323 1.36 -18.38 -1.38
C ALA A 323 1.36 -19.88 -1.73
N LYS A 324 0.47 -20.66 -1.13
CA LYS A 324 0.31 -22.09 -1.40
C LYS A 324 -0.16 -22.35 -2.83
N LYS A 325 -1.09 -21.54 -3.35
CA LYS A 325 -1.61 -21.66 -4.72
C LYS A 325 -0.64 -21.10 -5.76
N ASN A 326 0.16 -20.11 -5.37
CA ASN A 326 1.06 -19.36 -6.25
C ASN A 326 2.48 -19.32 -5.67
N PRO A 327 3.16 -20.48 -5.51
CA PRO A 327 4.45 -20.54 -4.82
C PRO A 327 5.51 -19.65 -5.46
N TYR A 328 5.43 -19.45 -6.77
CA TYR A 328 6.32 -18.59 -7.55
C TYR A 328 5.64 -17.32 -8.07
N GLY A 329 4.57 -16.86 -7.40
CA GLY A 329 3.84 -15.67 -7.83
C GLY A 329 3.04 -15.88 -9.11
N TYR A 330 2.77 -14.79 -9.83
CA TYR A 330 1.91 -14.81 -11.02
C TYR A 330 2.54 -15.52 -12.23
N GLU A 331 3.88 -15.49 -12.36
CA GLU A 331 4.59 -16.15 -13.48
C GLU A 331 4.59 -17.67 -13.33
N GLY A 332 4.50 -18.18 -12.09
CA GLY A 332 4.43 -19.60 -11.76
C GLY A 332 5.69 -20.41 -12.08
N THR A 333 6.81 -19.75 -12.39
CA THR A 333 8.14 -20.35 -12.58
C THR A 333 9.13 -19.81 -11.55
N PRO A 334 10.13 -20.60 -11.11
CA PRO A 334 11.20 -20.10 -10.26
C PRO A 334 11.90 -18.89 -10.91
N ASP A 335 12.07 -17.82 -10.15
CA ASP A 335 12.85 -16.67 -10.57
C ASP A 335 14.32 -17.08 -10.72
N THR A 336 14.77 -17.31 -11.95
CA THR A 336 16.14 -17.75 -12.27
C THR A 336 17.17 -16.62 -12.13
N SER A 337 16.76 -15.40 -11.78
CA SER A 337 17.61 -14.21 -11.84
C SER A 337 18.60 -14.03 -10.68
N ASN A 338 18.64 -14.92 -9.67
CA ASN A 338 19.54 -14.76 -8.52
C ASN A 338 20.19 -16.08 -8.05
N GLY A 339 20.66 -16.89 -8.99
CA GLY A 339 21.69 -17.89 -8.71
C GLY A 339 23.07 -17.23 -8.80
N HIS A 340 23.61 -16.78 -7.66
CA HIS A 340 25.01 -16.90 -7.22
C HIS A 340 25.30 -16.00 -6.01
#